data_AF-C3UUT0-F1
#
_entry.id   AF-C3UUT0-F1
#
_cell.length_a   1.000
_cell.length_b   1.000
_cell.length_c   1.000
_cell.angle_alpha   90.00
_cell.angle_beta   90.00
_cell.angle_gamma   90.00
#
_symmetry.space_group_name_H-M   'P 1'
#
loop_
_entity.id
_entity.type
_entity.pdbx_description
1 polymer ?
#
loop_
_entity_poly.entity_id
_entity_poly.type
_entity_poly.pdbx_seq_one_letter_code
_entity_poly.pdbx_strand_id
1 'polypeptide(L)' 'AVALSLFSLTLGSALIAFGLPATVVGFVGVVIAGAIGAFIDDKFVDELNHKIIK' A
#
# COMPACT_ATOMS: atom_id res chain seq x y z
N ALA A 1 0.32 -10.56 14.45
CA ALA A 1 -1.05 -10.19 14.05
C ALA A 1 -1.36 -8.72 14.36
N VAL A 2 -1.37 -8.30 15.63
CA VAL A 2 -1.79 -6.93 16.04
C VAL A 2 -0.98 -5.81 15.38
N ALA A 3 0.35 -5.94 15.28
CA ALA A 3 1.20 -4.91 14.69
C ALA A 3 0.90 -4.67 13.20
N LEU A 4 0.76 -5.74 12.41
CA LEU A 4 0.42 -5.63 10.99
C LEU A 4 -0.98 -5.06 10.79
N SER A 5 -1.96 -5.48 11.61
CA SER A 5 -3.31 -4.92 11.55
C SER A 5 -3.34 -3.42 11.86
N LEU A 6 -2.61 -2.97 12.89
CA LEU A 6 -2.50 -1.54 13.22
C LEU A 6 -1.82 -0.77 12.09
N PHE A 7 -0.70 -1.27 11.57
CA PHE A 7 0.02 -0.64 10.47
C PHE A 7 -0.85 -0.50 9.21
N SER A 8 -1.51 -1.58 8.80
CA SER A 8 -2.40 -1.59 7.62
C SER A 8 -3.62 -0.68 7.80
N LEU A 9 -4.24 -0.67 8.99
CA LEU A 9 -5.38 0.19 9.29
C LEU A 9 -4.98 1.66 9.28
N THR A 10 -3.86 2.02 9.91
CA THR A 10 -3.38 3.41 9.94
C THR A 10 -3.07 3.91 8.53
N LEU A 11 -2.33 3.15 7.73
CA LEU A 11 -1.97 3.57 6.37
C LEU A 11 -3.18 3.62 5.43
N GLY A 12 -4.03 2.58 5.47
CA GLY A 12 -5.22 2.50 4.63
C GLY A 12 -6.26 3.59 4.95
N SER A 13 -6.55 3.80 6.24
CA SER A 13 -7.51 4.82 6.66
C SER A 13 -7.02 6.23 6.37
N ALA A 14 -5.73 6.50 6.57
CA ALA A 14 -5.14 7.80 6.24
C ALA A 14 -5.25 8.10 4.74
N LEU A 15 -4.89 7.16 3.87
CA LEU A 15 -4.97 7.34 2.40
C LEU A 15 -6.39 7.70 1.95
N ILE A 16 -7.41 7.04 2.51
CA ILE A 16 -8.81 7.29 2.17
C ILE A 16 -9.27 8.69 2.68
N ALA A 17 -8.75 9.13 3.83
CA ALA A 17 -9.17 10.37 4.47
C ALA A 17 -8.48 11.64 3.94
N PHE A 18 -7.31 11.52 3.30
CA PHE A 18 -6.47 12.69 2.98
C PHE A 18 -6.98 13.58 1.82
N GLY A 19 -8.04 13.20 1.10
CA GLY A 19 -8.62 14.04 0.03
C GLY A 19 -7.62 14.43 -1.07
N LEU A 20 -6.65 13.56 -1.36
CA LEU A 20 -5.54 13.83 -2.26
C LEU A 20 -5.95 13.75 -3.73
N PRO A 21 -5.22 14.42 -4.64
CA PRO A 21 -5.38 14.24 -6.08
C PRO A 21 -5.19 12.79 -6.49
N ALA A 22 -5.96 12.32 -7.48
CA ALA A 22 -5.96 10.92 -7.92
C ALA A 22 -4.57 10.37 -8.25
N THR A 23 -3.69 11.18 -8.85
CA THR A 23 -2.29 10.81 -9.15
C THR A 23 -1.49 10.51 -7.88
N VAL A 24 -1.67 11.32 -6.83
CA VAL A 24 -1.01 11.14 -5.54
C VAL A 24 -1.60 9.92 -4.82
N VAL A 25 -2.92 9.72 -4.89
CA VAL A 25 -3.59 8.53 -4.34
C VAL A 25 -3.06 7.26 -5.00
N GLY A 26 -2.90 7.25 -6.33
CA GLY A 26 -2.33 6.12 -7.06
C GLY A 26 -0.92 5.79 -6.61
N PHE A 27 -0.07 6.82 -6.49
CA PHE A 27 1.30 6.63 -6.00
C PHE A 27 1.35 6.10 -4.55
N VAL A 28 0.63 6.74 -3.64
CA VAL A 28 0.63 6.35 -2.22
C VAL A 28 -0.01 4.96 -2.03
N GLY A 29 -1.02 4.62 -2.81
CA GLY A 29 -1.63 3.28 -2.81
C GLY A 29 -0.63 2.19 -3.18
N VAL A 30 0.22 2.42 -4.19
CA VAL A 30 1.31 1.51 -4.56
C VAL A 30 2.31 1.39 -3.41
N VAL A 31 2.75 2.50 -2.81
CA VAL A 31 3.70 2.47 -1.68
C VAL A 31 3.15 1.68 -0.49
N ILE A 32 1.88 1.89 -0.11
CA ILE A 32 1.26 1.20 1.02
C ILE A 32 1.09 -0.29 0.71
N ALA A 33 0.65 -0.65 -0.50
CA ALA A 33 0.50 -2.04 -0.92
C ALA A 33 1.84 -2.79 -0.90
N GLY A 34 2.92 -2.16 -1.41
CA GLY A 34 4.27 -2.71 -1.35
C GLY A 34 4.79 -2.84 0.08
N ALA A 35 4.59 -1.82 0.92
CA ALA A 35 5.03 -1.85 2.31
C ALA A 35 4.33 -2.94 3.12
N ILE A 36 3.00 -3.07 3.01
CA ILE A 36 2.24 -4.13 3.69
C ILE A 36 2.61 -5.51 3.11
N GLY A 37 2.71 -5.61 1.78
CA GLY A 37 3.08 -6.83 1.07
C GLY A 37 4.43 -7.38 1.51
N ALA A 38 5.44 -6.52 1.68
CA ALA A 38 6.78 -6.90 2.15
C ALA A 38 6.78 -7.54 3.55
N PHE A 39 5.82 -7.20 4.42
CA PHE A 39 5.67 -7.85 5.74
C PHE A 39 4.88 -9.16 5.68
N ILE A 40 4.31 -9.52 4.52
CA ILE A 40 3.49 -10.72 4.32
C ILE A 40 4.22 -11.74 3.43
N ASP A 41 4.55 -11.38 2.19
CA ASP A 41 5.17 -12.24 1.18
C ASP A 41 5.77 -11.39 0.03
N ASP A 42 7.00 -11.70 -0.39
CA ASP A 42 7.70 -10.97 -1.47
C ASP A 42 6.93 -10.96 -2.81
N LYS A 43 6.08 -11.96 -3.05
CA LYS A 43 5.25 -12.05 -4.28
C LYS A 43 4.37 -10.82 -4.49
N PHE A 44 3.94 -10.16 -3.41
CA PHE A 44 3.13 -8.95 -3.51
C PHE A 44 3.90 -7.79 -4.15
N VAL A 45 5.18 -7.65 -3.79
CA VAL A 45 6.05 -6.59 -4.32
C VAL A 45 6.40 -6.90 -5.78
N ASP A 46 6.63 -8.17 -6.11
CA ASP A 46 6.84 -8.61 -7.49
C ASP A 46 5.61 -8.35 -8.37
N GLU A 47 4.41 -8.64 -7.86
CA GLU A 47 3.18 -8.41 -8.61
C GLU A 47 2.93 -6.91 -8.85
N LEU A 48 3.25 -6.07 -7.87
CA LEU A 48 3.16 -4.62 -7.98
C LEU A 48 4.11 -4.08 -9.07
N ASN A 49 5.37 -4.53 -9.07
CA ASN A 49 6.36 -4.11 -10.06
C ASN A 49 6.00 -4.59 -11.48
N HIS A 50 5.62 -5.85 -11.63
CA HIS A 50 5.44 -6.45 -12.96
C HIS A 50 4.09 -6.15 -13.62
N LYS A 51 3.04 -5.87 -12.82
CA LYS A 51 1.67 -5.70 -13.34
C LYS A 51 1.10 -4.29 -13.18
N ILE A 52 1.59 -3.49 -12.23
CA ILE A 52 0.99 -2.20 -11.90
C ILE A 52 1.91 -1.03 -12.26
N ILE A 53 3.20 -1.08 -11.87
CA ILE A 53 4.11 0.07 -11.97
C ILE A 53 4.65 0.31 -13.38
N LYS A 54 4.85 -0.77 -14.14
CA LYS A 54 5.47 -0.83 -15.49
C LYS A 54 5.73 0.49 -16.22
#